data_AF-A0A0G3BN01-F1
#
_entry.id   AF-A0A0G3BN01-F1
#
_cell.length_a   1.000
_cell.length_b   1.000
_cell.length_c   1.000
_cell.angle_alpha   90.00
_cell.angle_beta   90.00
_cell.angle_gamma   90.00
#
_symmetry.space_group_name_H-M   'P 1'
#
loop_
_entity.id
_entity.type
_entity.pdbx_description
1 polymer ?
#
loop_
_entity_poly.entity_id
_entity_poly.type
_entity_poly.pdbx_seq_one_letter_code
_entity_poly.pdbx_strand_id
1 'polypeptide(L)'
;MSCSPSPLRWLIAALVVAALSGCATGPDGGAVDDADLPALTSSPHAGYELRQRRRALSLARQERWAEAAIAWELLVLLRPDVPAYRQRLDEVRRQVEAAAAEHGRRGAAARKRGDLERAAAHYLSVLALQPDDERAADALRAIERERNRRAYLTRSPRGGSTPPADDARPMAPAGELSGADPGEPGARLPRR
;
A
#
# COMPACT_ATOMS: atom_id res chain seq x y z
N MET A 1 7.51 60.72 -18.20
CA MET A 1 8.53 59.82 -17.58
C MET A 1 8.95 60.43 -16.26
N SER A 2 8.67 59.70 -15.18
CA SER A 2 9.35 59.70 -13.86
C SER A 2 8.37 59.06 -12.86
N CYS A 3 8.48 57.73 -12.74
CA CYS A 3 7.79 56.92 -11.75
C CYS A 3 8.45 57.13 -10.37
N SER A 4 7.68 57.53 -9.37
CA SER A 4 8.08 57.38 -7.97
C SER A 4 7.57 56.02 -7.46
N PRO A 5 8.42 55.15 -6.87
CA PRO A 5 7.97 53.91 -6.27
C PRO A 5 7.34 54.17 -4.89
N SER A 6 6.08 53.75 -4.72
CA SER A 6 5.30 53.94 -3.49
C SER A 6 5.89 53.18 -2.30
N PRO A 7 5.97 53.79 -1.10
CA PRO A 7 6.53 53.20 0.13
C PRO A 7 5.69 52.02 0.67
N LEU A 8 4.48 51.83 0.14
CA LEU A 8 3.54 50.78 0.55
C LEU A 8 4.03 49.35 0.22
N ARG A 9 4.91 49.19 -0.78
CA ARG A 9 5.45 47.88 -1.19
C ARG A 9 6.55 47.36 -0.26
N TRP A 10 7.25 48.25 0.44
CA TRP A 10 8.31 47.88 1.39
C TRP A 10 7.76 47.34 2.71
N LEU A 11 6.56 47.79 3.12
CA LEU A 11 5.90 47.27 4.33
C LEU A 11 5.41 45.83 4.18
N ILE A 12 5.01 45.41 2.97
CA ILE A 12 4.58 44.02 2.71
C ILE A 12 5.79 43.07 2.67
N ALA A 13 6.94 43.52 2.16
CA ALA A 13 8.15 42.70 2.12
C ALA A 13 8.72 42.42 3.53
N ALA A 14 8.65 43.40 4.45
CA ALA A 14 9.10 43.20 5.83
C ALA A 14 8.18 42.26 6.63
N LEU A 15 6.87 42.25 6.35
CA LEU A 15 5.92 41.37 7.02
C LEU A 15 6.06 39.89 6.57
N VAL A 16 6.52 39.64 5.34
CA VAL A 16 6.73 38.28 4.81
C VAL A 16 8.03 37.65 5.34
N VAL A 17 9.05 38.44 5.68
CA VAL A 17 10.31 37.90 6.23
C VAL A 17 10.19 37.57 7.73
N ALA A 18 9.31 38.24 8.47
CA ALA A 18 9.09 37.97 9.90
C ALA A 18 8.18 36.74 10.19
N ALA A 19 7.50 36.20 9.18
CA ALA A 19 6.59 35.07 9.34
C ALA A 19 7.25 33.68 9.14
N LEU A 20 8.56 33.61 8.86
CA LEU A 20 9.31 32.35 8.68
C LEU A 20 10.14 31.95 9.91
N SER A 21 10.08 32.69 11.00
CA SER A 21 10.76 32.36 12.27
C SER A 21 9.72 32.12 13.37
N GLY A 22 8.96 31.04 13.22
CA GLY A 22 7.86 30.73 14.14
C GLY A 22 7.49 29.24 14.12
N CYS A 23 8.11 28.51 15.05
CA CYS A 23 7.65 27.23 15.63
C CYS A 23 7.54 26.01 14.71
N ALA A 24 8.55 25.15 14.78
CA ALA A 24 8.35 23.70 14.79
C ALA A 24 9.35 23.04 15.74
N THR A 25 9.29 23.40 17.03
CA THR A 25 9.71 22.47 18.09
C THR A 25 8.60 21.43 18.18
N GLY A 26 8.72 20.41 17.34
CA GLY A 26 7.90 19.20 17.44
C GLY A 26 8.21 18.50 18.76
N PRO A 27 7.24 17.74 19.31
CA PRO A 27 7.48 16.97 20.52
C PRO A 27 8.71 16.10 20.31
N ASP A 28 9.59 16.05 21.32
CA ASP A 28 10.74 15.15 21.42
C ASP A 28 10.26 13.69 21.38
N GLY A 29 9.83 13.25 20.20
CA GLY A 29 9.52 11.88 19.88
C GLY A 29 10.83 11.19 19.57
N GLY A 30 11.57 10.83 20.62
CA GLY A 30 12.66 9.86 20.57
C GLY A 30 13.53 9.96 19.32
N ALA A 31 14.24 11.07 19.13
CA ALA A 31 15.45 11.02 18.34
C ALA A 31 16.46 10.20 19.17
N VAL A 32 16.27 8.88 19.18
CA VAL A 32 17.09 7.97 19.97
C VAL A 32 18.52 8.17 19.50
N ASP A 33 19.34 8.73 20.37
CA ASP A 33 20.62 9.32 20.02
C ASP A 33 21.48 8.30 19.26
N ASP A 34 21.89 8.65 18.04
CA ASP A 34 22.83 7.87 17.24
C ASP A 34 24.16 7.60 17.99
N ALA A 35 24.38 8.31 19.10
CA ALA A 35 25.50 8.21 20.02
C ALA A 35 25.59 6.85 20.74
N ASP A 36 24.48 6.15 20.98
CA ASP A 36 24.47 4.89 21.74
C ASP A 36 24.81 3.64 20.92
N LEU A 37 25.13 3.81 19.64
CA LEU A 37 25.42 2.69 18.74
C LEU A 37 26.91 2.35 18.77
N PRO A 38 27.27 1.05 18.80
CA PRO A 38 28.64 0.60 19.03
C PRO A 38 29.62 1.06 17.94
N ALA A 39 30.90 1.10 18.31
CA ALA A 39 32.00 1.38 17.40
C ALA A 39 32.14 0.25 16.37
N LEU A 40 32.19 0.61 15.08
CA LEU A 40 32.20 -0.33 13.96
C LEU A 40 33.56 -1.01 13.73
N THR A 41 34.62 -0.49 14.35
CA THR A 41 36.01 -0.94 14.16
C THR A 41 36.25 -2.36 14.66
N SER A 42 35.35 -2.91 15.47
CA SER A 42 35.43 -4.27 16.03
C SER A 42 34.61 -5.31 15.24
N SER A 43 34.16 -4.99 14.01
CA SER A 43 33.31 -5.87 13.20
C SER A 43 34.02 -6.42 11.97
N PRO A 44 33.99 -7.75 11.72
CA PRO A 44 34.50 -8.35 10.47
C PRO A 44 33.83 -7.80 9.20
N HIS A 45 32.64 -7.21 9.36
CA HIS A 45 31.82 -6.68 8.27
C HIS A 45 31.56 -5.18 8.41
N ALA A 46 32.47 -4.44 9.05
CA ALA A 46 32.32 -3.01 9.39
C ALA A 46 31.78 -2.13 8.24
N GLY A 47 32.28 -2.33 7.01
CA GLY A 47 31.83 -1.54 5.86
C GLY A 47 30.38 -1.81 5.45
N TYR A 48 29.91 -3.06 5.56
CA TYR A 48 28.52 -3.42 5.29
C TYR A 48 27.60 -2.94 6.43
N GLU A 49 28.02 -3.15 7.68
CA GLU A 49 27.33 -2.69 8.89
C GLU A 49 27.08 -1.18 8.86
N LEU A 50 28.11 -0.39 8.51
CA LEU A 50 27.97 1.06 8.36
C LEU A 50 26.92 1.44 7.32
N ARG A 51 26.92 0.76 6.16
CA ARG A 51 25.94 1.04 5.09
C ARG A 51 24.52 0.70 5.53
N GLN A 52 24.31 -0.44 6.17
CA GLN A 52 22.99 -0.83 6.66
C GLN A 52 22.51 0.14 7.75
N ARG A 53 23.38 0.52 8.70
CA ARG A 53 23.05 1.50 9.74
C ARG A 53 22.65 2.85 9.13
N ARG A 54 23.44 3.38 8.20
CA ARG A 54 23.11 4.65 7.50
C ARG A 54 21.80 4.55 6.72
N ARG A 55 21.56 3.42 6.04
CA ARG A 55 20.32 3.17 5.32
C ARG A 55 19.13 3.13 6.27
N ALA A 56 19.21 2.38 7.36
CA ALA A 56 18.15 2.24 8.35
C ALA A 56 17.76 3.60 8.94
N LEU A 57 18.76 4.39 9.34
CA LEU A 57 18.54 5.75 9.87
C LEU A 57 17.92 6.69 8.83
N SER A 58 18.38 6.64 7.58
CA SER A 58 17.81 7.45 6.51
C SER A 58 16.36 7.08 6.19
N LEU A 59 16.04 5.79 6.18
CA LEU A 59 14.67 5.29 5.97
C LEU A 59 13.74 5.68 7.13
N ALA A 60 14.21 5.56 8.37
CA ALA A 60 13.46 6.00 9.54
C ALA A 60 13.11 7.49 9.49
N ARG A 61 14.07 8.35 9.10
CA ARG A 61 13.82 9.79 8.90
C ARG A 61 12.80 10.10 7.79
N GLN A 62 12.64 9.19 6.83
CA GLN A 62 11.67 9.30 5.75
C GLN A 62 10.33 8.63 6.10
N GLU A 63 10.16 8.18 7.34
CA GLU A 63 8.98 7.41 7.80
C GLU A 63 8.75 6.11 7.01
N ARG A 64 9.80 5.60 6.37
CA ARG A 64 9.80 4.33 5.63
C ARG A 64 10.05 3.18 6.59
N TRP A 65 9.10 2.98 7.50
CA TRP A 65 9.26 2.11 8.67
C TRP A 65 9.49 0.64 8.29
N ALA A 66 8.79 0.11 7.29
CA ALA A 66 8.95 -1.27 6.85
C ALA A 66 10.37 -1.54 6.32
N GLU A 67 10.90 -0.68 5.46
CA GLU A 67 12.26 -0.87 4.94
C GLU A 67 13.33 -0.59 6.01
N ALA A 68 13.07 0.35 6.93
CA ALA A 68 13.94 0.58 8.07
C ALA A 68 14.01 -0.66 8.97
N ALA A 69 12.87 -1.33 9.22
CA ALA A 69 12.81 -2.55 10.02
C ALA A 69 13.69 -3.65 9.41
N ILE A 70 13.57 -3.88 8.10
CA ILE A 70 14.40 -4.86 7.38
C ILE A 70 15.90 -4.55 7.57
N ALA A 71 16.30 -3.29 7.45
CA ALA A 71 17.71 -2.91 7.61
C ALA A 71 18.23 -3.15 9.04
N TRP A 72 17.40 -2.92 10.07
CA TRP A 72 17.75 -3.26 11.46
C TRP A 72 17.74 -4.76 11.73
N GLU A 73 16.82 -5.54 11.13
CA GLU A 73 16.82 -7.00 11.23
C GLU A 73 18.12 -7.61 10.70
N LEU A 74 18.60 -7.12 9.56
CA LEU A 74 19.89 -7.53 9.01
C LEU A 74 21.05 -7.25 9.97
N LEU A 75 21.02 -6.11 10.68
CA LEU A 75 22.03 -5.78 11.70
C LEU A 75 21.95 -6.69 12.92
N VAL A 76 20.74 -7.02 13.39
CA VAL A 76 20.54 -7.99 14.48
C VAL A 76 21.02 -9.39 14.08
N LEU A 77 20.79 -9.81 12.83
CA LEU A 77 21.29 -11.08 12.30
C LEU A 77 22.82 -11.10 12.19
N LEU A 78 23.42 -9.97 11.81
CA LEU A 78 24.87 -9.86 11.64
C LEU A 78 25.61 -9.80 13.00
N ARG A 79 25.02 -9.12 13.99
CA ARG A 79 25.59 -8.88 15.31
C ARG A 79 24.53 -9.07 16.41
N PRO A 80 24.18 -10.33 16.75
CA PRO A 80 23.19 -10.62 17.79
C PRO A 80 23.67 -10.24 19.20
N ASP A 81 25.00 -10.12 19.37
CA ASP A 81 25.66 -9.71 20.61
C ASP A 81 25.46 -8.23 20.96
N VAL A 82 25.09 -7.40 19.99
CA VAL A 82 24.86 -5.96 20.19
C VAL A 82 23.39 -5.73 20.62
N PRO A 83 23.11 -5.42 21.90
CA PRO A 83 21.74 -5.19 22.36
C PRO A 83 21.09 -3.95 21.73
N ALA A 84 21.89 -2.94 21.38
CA ALA A 84 21.40 -1.70 20.77
C ALA A 84 20.65 -1.95 19.46
N TYR A 85 21.07 -2.92 18.62
CA TYR A 85 20.37 -3.21 17.36
C TYR A 85 18.99 -3.82 17.58
N ARG A 86 18.85 -4.68 18.59
CA ARG A 86 17.54 -5.23 18.97
C ARG A 86 16.60 -4.13 19.46
N GLN A 87 17.11 -3.22 20.30
CA GLN A 87 16.32 -2.09 20.78
C GLN A 87 15.84 -1.19 19.63
N ARG A 88 16.70 -0.89 18.65
CA ARG A 88 16.31 -0.13 17.45
C ARG A 88 15.29 -0.85 16.60
N LEU A 89 15.46 -2.16 16.43
CA LEU A 89 14.47 -2.97 15.71
C LEU A 89 13.10 -2.93 16.40
N ASP A 90 13.06 -3.11 17.73
CA ASP A 90 11.82 -3.07 18.50
C ASP A 90 11.15 -1.69 18.41
N GLU A 91 11.93 -0.62 18.39
CA GLU A 91 11.44 0.73 18.16
C GLU A 91 10.82 0.89 16.77
N VAL A 92 11.52 0.50 15.71
CA VAL A 92 10.96 0.61 14.36
C VAL A 92 9.73 -0.27 14.20
N ARG A 93 9.67 -1.45 14.83
CA ARG A 93 8.47 -2.30 14.84
C ARG A 93 7.28 -1.61 15.49
N ARG A 94 7.47 -0.89 16.60
CA ARG A 94 6.40 -0.06 17.18
C ARG A 94 5.91 1.02 16.22
N GLN A 95 6.81 1.62 15.43
CA GLN A 95 6.42 2.60 14.41
C GLN A 95 5.63 1.95 13.25
N VAL A 96 6.03 0.75 12.81
CA VAL A 96 5.28 -0.04 11.82
C VAL A 96 3.87 -0.33 12.33
N GLU A 97 3.74 -0.80 13.58
CA GLU A 97 2.44 -1.08 14.22
C GLU A 97 1.57 0.18 14.33
N ALA A 98 2.16 1.30 14.75
CA ALA A 98 1.45 2.58 14.87
C ALA A 98 0.94 3.09 13.52
N ALA A 99 1.77 3.02 12.48
CA ALA A 99 1.40 3.41 11.12
C ALA A 99 0.30 2.50 10.55
N ALA A 100 0.41 1.19 10.74
CA ALA A 100 -0.61 0.22 10.35
C ALA A 100 -1.95 0.50 11.06
N ALA A 101 -1.92 0.75 12.37
CA ALA A 101 -3.12 1.08 13.14
C ALA A 101 -3.78 2.38 12.65
N GLU A 102 -3.00 3.40 12.31
CA GLU A 102 -3.52 4.66 11.77
C GLU A 102 -4.19 4.47 10.40
N HIS A 103 -3.54 3.74 9.49
CA HIS A 103 -4.14 3.37 8.22
C HIS A 103 -5.43 2.56 8.41
N GLY A 104 -5.44 1.60 9.34
CA GLY A 104 -6.64 0.82 9.67
C GLY A 104 -7.81 1.68 10.13
N ARG A 105 -7.56 2.66 11.02
CA ARG A 105 -8.57 3.63 11.49
C ARG A 105 -9.11 4.48 10.33
N ARG A 106 -8.22 5.02 9.48
CA ARG A 106 -8.63 5.83 8.32
C ARG A 106 -9.43 5.01 7.32
N GLY A 107 -9.03 3.76 7.06
CA GLY A 107 -9.76 2.82 6.21
C GLY A 107 -11.17 2.54 6.73
N ALA A 108 -11.31 2.27 8.03
CA ALA A 108 -12.61 2.07 8.67
C ALA A 108 -13.50 3.32 8.57
N ALA A 109 -12.93 4.50 8.81
CA ALA A 109 -13.65 5.76 8.71
C ALA A 109 -14.11 6.06 7.28
N ALA A 110 -13.25 5.83 6.27
CA ALA A 110 -13.61 5.98 4.86
C ALA A 110 -14.71 5.01 4.44
N ARG A 111 -14.63 3.74 4.87
CA ARG A 111 -15.66 2.73 4.60
C ARG A 111 -17.01 3.13 5.19
N LYS A 112 -17.03 3.65 6.42
CA LYS A 112 -18.26 4.15 7.08
C LYS A 112 -18.92 5.30 6.31
N ARG A 113 -18.12 6.13 5.61
CA ARG A 113 -18.63 7.21 4.74
C ARG A 113 -19.05 6.72 3.35
N GLY A 114 -18.89 5.43 3.03
CA GLY A 114 -19.18 4.87 1.71
C GLY A 114 -18.07 5.11 0.67
N ASP A 115 -16.94 5.68 1.07
CA ASP A 115 -15.78 5.94 0.21
C ASP A 115 -14.92 4.67 0.12
N LEU A 116 -15.38 3.74 -0.72
CA LEU A 116 -14.78 2.40 -0.85
C LEU A 116 -13.36 2.44 -1.45
N GLU A 117 -13.08 3.39 -2.36
CA GLU A 117 -11.74 3.55 -2.95
C GLU A 117 -10.72 4.00 -1.91
N ARG A 118 -11.02 5.06 -1.15
CA ARG A 118 -10.10 5.50 -0.09
C ARG A 118 -9.97 4.47 1.02
N ALA A 119 -11.06 3.76 1.35
CA ALA A 119 -10.99 2.67 2.31
C ALA A 119 -10.03 1.57 1.84
N ALA A 120 -10.15 1.13 0.59
CA ALA A 120 -9.29 0.10 0.02
C ALA A 120 -7.82 0.53 0.01
N ALA A 121 -7.52 1.77 -0.41
CA ALA A 121 -6.16 2.31 -0.39
C ALA A 121 -5.54 2.24 1.01
N HIS A 122 -6.28 2.63 2.05
CA HIS A 122 -5.79 2.55 3.43
C HIS A 122 -5.59 1.12 3.92
N TYR A 123 -6.49 0.19 3.63
CA TYR A 123 -6.29 -1.22 4.01
C TYR A 123 -5.13 -1.88 3.26
N LEU A 124 -4.88 -1.48 2.01
CA LEU A 124 -3.67 -1.90 1.28
C LEU A 124 -2.39 -1.34 1.93
N SER A 125 -2.42 -0.10 2.44
CA SER A 125 -1.30 0.44 3.22
C SER A 125 -1.04 -0.35 4.51
N VAL A 126 -2.10 -0.86 5.18
CA VAL A 126 -1.94 -1.77 6.32
C VAL A 126 -1.21 -3.03 5.90
N LEU A 127 -1.67 -3.70 4.83
CA LEU A 127 -1.05 -4.94 4.34
C LEU A 127 0.37 -4.75 3.81
N ALA A 128 0.72 -3.55 3.31
CA ALA A 128 2.09 -3.24 2.92
C ALA A 128 3.05 -3.17 4.13
N LEU A 129 2.53 -2.80 5.30
CA LEU A 129 3.28 -2.76 6.56
C LEU A 129 3.23 -4.10 7.32
N GLN A 130 2.08 -4.78 7.28
CA GLN A 130 1.78 -6.02 7.98
C GLN A 130 1.05 -6.98 7.02
N PRO A 131 1.79 -7.79 6.25
CA PRO A 131 1.21 -8.67 5.23
C PRO A 131 0.20 -9.68 5.77
N ASP A 132 0.35 -10.07 7.04
CA ASP A 132 -0.48 -11.06 7.73
C ASP A 132 -1.63 -10.43 8.53
N ASP A 133 -1.95 -9.13 8.34
CA ASP A 133 -3.10 -8.50 9.00
C ASP A 133 -4.43 -9.03 8.40
N GLU A 134 -4.98 -10.03 9.08
CA GLU A 134 -6.25 -10.65 8.70
C GLU A 134 -7.41 -9.65 8.64
N ARG A 135 -7.43 -8.64 9.53
CA ARG A 135 -8.51 -7.65 9.60
C ARG A 135 -8.52 -6.76 8.37
N ALA A 136 -7.35 -6.31 7.91
CA ALA A 136 -7.21 -5.54 6.68
C ALA A 136 -7.57 -6.36 5.45
N ALA A 137 -7.12 -7.62 5.39
CA ALA A 137 -7.47 -8.55 4.32
C ALA A 137 -9.00 -8.78 4.25
N ASP A 138 -9.64 -9.03 5.38
CA ASP A 138 -11.10 -9.20 5.45
C ASP A 138 -11.87 -7.95 5.07
N ALA A 139 -11.37 -6.78 5.48
CA ALA A 139 -11.97 -5.51 5.11
C ALA A 139 -11.93 -5.28 3.59
N LEU A 140 -10.84 -5.64 2.91
CA LEU A 140 -10.76 -5.58 1.44
C LEU A 140 -11.73 -6.54 0.77
N ARG A 141 -11.84 -7.79 1.27
CA ARG A 141 -12.84 -8.75 0.77
C ARG A 141 -14.27 -8.20 0.93
N ALA A 142 -14.55 -7.52 2.05
CA ALA A 142 -15.86 -6.91 2.29
C ALA A 142 -16.14 -5.74 1.34
N ILE A 143 -15.14 -4.88 1.10
CA ILE A 143 -15.24 -3.79 0.12
C ILE A 143 -15.54 -4.35 -1.27
N GLU A 144 -14.84 -5.41 -1.68
CA GLU A 144 -15.02 -6.00 -3.00
C GLU A 144 -16.40 -6.63 -3.17
N ARG A 145 -16.91 -7.34 -2.15
CA ARG A 145 -18.29 -7.84 -2.15
C ARG A 145 -19.32 -6.72 -2.30
N GLU A 146 -19.10 -5.59 -1.62
CA GLU A 146 -20.00 -4.43 -1.70
C GLU A 146 -19.95 -3.76 -3.08
N ARG A 147 -18.75 -3.61 -3.69
CA ARG A 147 -18.61 -3.12 -5.07
C ARG A 147 -19.35 -4.00 -6.06
N ASN A 148 -19.14 -5.32 -5.98
CA ASN A 148 -19.81 -6.28 -6.85
C ASN A 148 -21.32 -6.21 -6.69
N ARG A 149 -21.83 -6.17 -5.45
CA ARG A 149 -23.26 -5.99 -5.19
C ARG A 149 -23.81 -4.71 -5.85
N ARG A 150 -23.12 -3.57 -5.70
CA ARG A 150 -23.54 -2.30 -6.34
C ARG A 150 -23.55 -2.43 -7.85
N ALA A 151 -22.52 -3.03 -8.44
CA ALA A 151 -22.42 -3.26 -9.88
C ALA A 151 -23.60 -4.11 -10.41
N TYR A 152 -23.94 -5.20 -9.71
CA TYR A 152 -25.09 -6.04 -10.04
C TYR A 152 -26.42 -5.27 -9.98
N LEU A 153 -26.61 -4.43 -8.96
CA LEU A 153 -27.83 -3.62 -8.82
C LEU A 153 -27.94 -2.52 -9.88
N THR A 154 -26.82 -1.89 -10.26
CA THR A 154 -26.78 -0.89 -11.33
C THR A 154 -26.98 -1.51 -12.71
N ARG A 155 -26.64 -2.79 -12.88
CA ARG A 155 -26.89 -3.56 -14.10
C ARG A 155 -28.33 -4.07 -14.10
N SER A 156 -29.28 -3.16 -14.29
CA SER A 156 -30.67 -3.55 -14.51
C SER A 156 -30.74 -4.49 -15.73
N PRO A 157 -31.42 -5.65 -15.66
CA PRO A 157 -31.61 -6.56 -16.79
C PRO A 157 -32.62 -6.02 -17.81
N ARG A 158 -32.64 -4.69 -18.04
CA ARG A 158 -33.48 -4.04 -19.06
C ARG A 158 -32.72 -3.99 -20.37
N GLY A 159 -32.66 -5.15 -20.98
CA GLY A 159 -32.38 -5.35 -22.39
C GLY A 159 -33.20 -6.55 -22.83
N GLY A 160 -34.53 -6.43 -22.69
CA GLY A 160 -35.45 -7.37 -23.31
C GLY A 160 -35.30 -7.27 -24.83
N SER A 161 -34.30 -7.95 -25.37
CA SER A 161 -34.41 -8.47 -26.72
C SER A 161 -35.50 -9.51 -26.66
N THR A 162 -36.74 -9.10 -26.95
CA THR A 162 -37.72 -10.01 -27.55
C THR A 162 -36.98 -10.80 -28.64
N PRO A 163 -36.93 -12.13 -28.58
CA PRO A 163 -36.51 -12.90 -29.74
C PRO A 163 -37.38 -12.41 -30.91
N PRO A 164 -36.82 -12.10 -32.09
CA PRO A 164 -37.66 -11.83 -33.24
C PRO A 164 -38.56 -13.05 -33.43
N ALA A 165 -39.86 -12.82 -33.35
CA ALA A 165 -40.88 -13.81 -33.65
C ALA A 165 -40.92 -13.98 -35.18
N ASP A 166 -39.86 -14.56 -35.73
CA ASP A 166 -39.78 -14.98 -37.12
C ASP A 166 -38.81 -16.16 -37.18
N ASP A 167 -39.38 -17.34 -36.93
CA ASP A 167 -39.06 -18.57 -37.66
C ASP A 167 -39.94 -19.70 -37.08
N ALA A 168 -41.25 -19.52 -37.20
CA ALA A 168 -42.17 -20.66 -37.26
C ALA A 168 -41.95 -21.37 -38.59
N ARG A 169 -40.84 -22.10 -38.72
CA ARG A 169 -40.69 -23.09 -39.80
C ARG A 169 -41.57 -24.28 -39.46
N PRO A 170 -42.54 -24.64 -40.32
CA PRO A 170 -43.39 -25.80 -40.09
C PRO A 170 -42.54 -27.07 -40.10
N MET A 171 -42.73 -27.88 -39.07
CA MET A 171 -42.12 -29.19 -38.89
C MET A 171 -42.58 -30.13 -40.01
N ALA A 172 -41.66 -30.54 -40.88
CA ALA A 172 -41.87 -31.63 -41.82
C ALA A 172 -41.48 -32.97 -41.17
N PRO A 173 -42.24 -34.07 -41.37
CA PRO A 173 -41.94 -35.34 -40.72
C PRO A 173 -40.98 -36.23 -41.52
N ALA A 174 -40.20 -36.97 -40.73
CA ALA A 174 -39.60 -38.29 -40.92
C ALA A 174 -38.70 -38.60 -42.13
N GLY A 175 -37.48 -39.05 -41.81
CA GLY A 175 -36.61 -39.79 -42.71
C GLY A 175 -35.39 -40.33 -41.96
N GLU A 176 -35.42 -41.62 -41.62
CA GLU A 176 -34.28 -42.44 -41.19
C GLU A 176 -33.08 -42.29 -42.15
N LEU A 177 -31.86 -42.41 -41.61
CA LEU A 177 -30.62 -42.99 -42.18
C LEU A 177 -29.52 -42.74 -41.13
N SER A 178 -29.24 -43.68 -40.22
CA SER A 178 -28.31 -44.81 -40.39
C SER A 178 -26.91 -44.37 -40.85
N GLY A 179 -25.90 -44.52 -39.97
CA GLY A 179 -24.52 -44.76 -40.38
C GLY A 179 -23.41 -43.96 -39.68
N ALA A 180 -22.61 -44.70 -38.90
CA ALA A 180 -21.14 -44.59 -38.80
C ALA A 180 -20.49 -43.45 -37.98
N ASP A 181 -20.09 -43.82 -36.75
CA ASP A 181 -18.79 -43.50 -36.14
C ASP A 181 -17.67 -44.27 -36.92
N PRO A 182 -16.45 -43.72 -37.14
CA PRO A 182 -15.41 -43.71 -36.10
C PRO A 182 -14.44 -42.50 -36.10
N GLY A 183 -14.15 -42.00 -34.89
CA GLY A 183 -12.79 -41.84 -34.35
C GLY A 183 -11.77 -40.88 -35.01
N GLU A 184 -11.31 -39.89 -34.24
CA GLU A 184 -9.94 -39.35 -34.35
C GLU A 184 -9.35 -39.00 -32.96
N PRO A 185 -8.10 -39.44 -32.66
CA PRO A 185 -7.40 -39.16 -31.40
C PRO A 185 -6.40 -37.99 -31.52
N GLY A 186 -6.65 -36.89 -30.80
CA GLY A 186 -5.77 -35.72 -30.75
C GLY A 186 -4.73 -35.76 -29.63
N ALA A 187 -3.52 -36.20 -29.98
CA ALA A 187 -2.18 -35.81 -29.48
C ALA A 187 -1.97 -35.32 -28.03
N ARG A 188 -1.21 -36.13 -27.26
CA ARG A 188 -0.44 -35.70 -26.07
C ARG A 188 0.83 -34.96 -26.51
N LEU A 189 1.06 -33.78 -25.93
CA LEU A 189 2.37 -33.11 -25.96
C LEU A 189 3.27 -33.65 -24.83
N PRO A 190 4.58 -33.82 -25.06
CA PRO A 190 5.52 -34.24 -24.02
C PRO A 190 5.85 -33.09 -23.05
N ARG A 191 5.88 -33.40 -21.75
CA ARG A 191 6.44 -32.54 -20.70
C ARG A 191 7.97 -32.54 -20.81
N ARG A 192 8.56 -31.35 -20.72
CA ARG A 192 9.99 -31.15 -20.42
C ARG A 192 10.27 -31.45 -18.96
#